data_AF-A0A1Y2J779-F1
#
_entry.id   AF-A0A1Y2J779-F1
#
_cell.length_a   1.000
_cell.length_b   1.000
_cell.length_c   1.000
_cell.angle_alpha   90.00
_cell.angle_beta   90.00
_cell.angle_gamma   90.00
#
_symmetry.space_group_name_H-M   'P 1'
#
loop_
_entity.id
_entity.type
_entity.pdbx_description
1 polymer ?
#
loop_
_entity_poly.entity_id
_entity_poly.type
_entity_poly.pdbx_seq_one_letter_code
_entity_poly.pdbx_strand_id
1 'polypeptide(L)'
;MKRLRGLPFVIAGAIIALSLLTSPASAQASRTWVSGVGDDVNPCSRTAPCKTFAGAISKTAVNGEINCLDPGGFGAVTITKSITIDCHEVYGSILNALTNGINVAFDSFAGTDVRKTVNLRNLNLQGFDSGLTGIRIFGAGAGSFVNIEDCLINGNFGSPGTGIGDQRTNGTLNVVNTTIRDMGGSGLTIASAAAGLIKATLSNVRVINAASGVAVGAGAAVHLSNSVVSSNSVAGIAISGGGINIDATTISFNTIGIKQVGGSVNLSHNDLSFNGTGVSGTVNSYSNNRFTNNGAGGTIAPIGSTTNPTGLQ
;
A
#
# COMPACT_ATOMS: atom_id res chain seq x y z
N MET A 1 80.56 8.03 -24.05
CA MET A 1 80.16 8.52 -22.71
C MET A 1 79.30 9.76 -22.94
N LYS A 2 78.02 9.92 -22.57
CA LYS A 2 77.28 9.66 -21.32
C LYS A 2 75.79 9.43 -21.68
N ARG A 3 75.21 8.26 -21.37
CA ARG A 3 74.20 7.95 -20.33
C ARG A 3 72.81 8.60 -20.49
N LEU A 4 71.84 7.77 -20.92
CA LEU A 4 70.40 7.88 -20.62
C LEU A 4 70.19 8.02 -19.11
N ARG A 5 69.57 9.12 -18.64
CA ARG A 5 68.93 9.21 -17.31
C ARG A 5 67.83 10.27 -17.35
N GLY A 6 66.57 9.86 -17.16
CA GLY A 6 65.49 10.83 -16.92
C GLY A 6 64.07 10.32 -17.20
N LEU A 7 63.75 9.05 -16.97
CA LEU A 7 62.36 8.57 -17.11
C LEU A 7 61.93 7.44 -16.13
N PRO A 8 62.10 7.58 -14.80
CA PRO A 8 61.33 6.73 -13.88
C PRO A 8 60.47 7.46 -12.84
N PHE A 9 60.47 8.80 -12.77
CA PHE A 9 59.76 9.51 -11.68
C PHE A 9 58.36 10.04 -12.03
N VAL A 10 58.02 10.20 -13.30
CA VAL A 10 56.71 10.80 -13.70
C VAL A 10 55.58 9.77 -13.69
N ILE A 11 55.88 8.49 -13.92
CA ILE A 11 54.87 7.41 -13.97
C ILE A 11 54.43 6.98 -12.56
N ALA A 12 55.29 7.08 -11.55
CA ALA A 12 54.97 6.71 -10.17
C ALA A 12 54.02 7.72 -9.49
N GLY A 13 54.07 9.00 -9.85
CA GLY A 13 53.18 10.04 -9.31
C GLY A 13 51.73 9.94 -9.83
N ALA A 14 51.54 9.48 -11.06
CA ALA A 14 50.22 9.36 -11.67
C ALA A 14 49.39 8.19 -11.11
N ILE A 15 50.04 7.14 -10.61
CA ILE A 15 49.34 5.96 -10.04
C ILE A 15 48.87 6.23 -8.60
N ILE A 16 49.61 7.04 -7.82
CA ILE A 16 49.25 7.39 -6.43
C ILE A 16 48.11 8.43 -6.38
N ALA A 17 48.03 9.32 -7.37
CA ALA A 17 46.95 10.31 -7.48
C ALA A 17 45.59 9.69 -7.87
N LEU A 18 45.58 8.52 -8.52
CA LEU A 18 44.35 7.84 -8.96
C LEU A 18 43.70 6.98 -7.86
N SER A 19 44.45 6.63 -6.80
CA SER A 19 43.93 5.88 -5.65
C SER A 19 43.16 6.73 -4.62
N LEU A 20 43.22 8.06 -4.70
CA LEU A 20 42.64 8.99 -3.72
C LEU A 20 41.23 9.50 -4.10
N LEU A 21 40.66 9.03 -5.20
CA LEU A 21 39.31 9.40 -5.66
C LEU A 21 38.25 8.33 -5.35
N THR A 22 38.58 7.34 -4.50
CA THR A 22 37.54 6.46 -3.94
C THR A 22 36.80 7.25 -2.86
N SER A 23 35.71 7.92 -3.25
CA SER A 23 34.73 8.36 -2.27
C SER A 23 34.41 7.15 -1.39
N PRO A 24 34.40 7.27 -0.05
CA PRO A 24 33.91 6.20 0.78
C PRO A 24 32.49 5.91 0.30
N ALA A 25 32.30 4.72 -0.29
CA ALA A 25 30.97 4.18 -0.44
C ALA A 25 30.50 3.93 0.99
N SER A 26 29.85 4.93 1.59
CA SER A 26 29.19 4.76 2.87
C SER A 26 28.18 3.65 2.67
N ALA A 27 28.55 2.44 3.08
CA ALA A 27 27.67 1.29 3.05
C ALA A 27 26.45 1.68 3.87
N GLN A 28 25.30 1.81 3.20
CA GLN A 28 24.04 2.05 3.89
C GLN A 28 23.81 0.89 4.87
N ALA A 29 23.24 1.21 6.02
CA ALA A 29 22.99 0.20 7.03
C ALA A 29 21.89 -0.75 6.56
N SER A 30 22.05 -2.05 6.82
CA SER A 30 20.99 -3.04 6.59
C SER A 30 19.80 -2.83 7.52
N ARG A 31 20.02 -2.19 8.68
CA ARG A 31 19.00 -1.85 9.67
C ARG A 31 19.24 -0.45 10.21
N THR A 32 18.19 0.36 10.30
CA THR A 32 18.22 1.68 10.94
C THR A 32 17.07 1.84 11.92
N TRP A 33 17.15 2.88 12.76
CA TRP A 33 16.17 3.15 13.81
C TRP A 33 15.66 4.59 13.76
N VAL A 34 14.38 4.77 14.05
CA VAL A 34 13.75 6.07 14.34
C VAL A 34 13.35 6.19 15.80
N SER A 35 13.40 7.40 16.35
CA SER A 35 13.08 7.72 17.74
C SER A 35 12.42 9.08 17.86
N GLY A 36 11.45 9.21 18.76
CA GLY A 36 10.79 10.46 19.12
C GLY A 36 11.74 11.50 19.70
N VAL A 37 12.95 11.13 20.09
CA VAL A 37 14.03 12.04 20.53
C VAL A 37 15.28 11.95 19.65
N GLY A 38 15.18 11.31 18.48
CA GLY A 38 16.28 11.18 17.52
C GLY A 38 16.59 12.48 16.77
N ASP A 39 17.61 12.41 15.90
CA ASP A 39 18.05 13.50 15.02
C ASP A 39 18.41 12.92 13.64
N ASP A 40 17.92 13.51 12.55
CA ASP A 40 18.19 13.04 11.19
C ASP A 40 19.63 13.27 10.73
N VAL A 41 20.45 14.00 11.49
CA VAL A 41 21.91 14.06 11.29
C VAL A 41 22.60 12.78 11.75
N ASN A 42 22.00 12.03 12.69
CA ASN A 42 22.60 10.81 13.23
C ASN A 42 22.80 9.72 12.16
N PRO A 43 23.69 8.74 12.38
CA PRO A 43 23.83 7.58 11.49
C PRO A 43 22.59 6.67 11.43
N CYS A 44 21.53 6.99 12.16
CA CYS A 44 20.32 6.17 12.35
C CYS A 44 20.62 4.79 12.94
N SER A 45 21.67 4.67 13.76
CA SER A 45 21.96 3.44 14.50
C SER A 45 21.06 3.32 15.72
N ARG A 46 21.03 2.16 16.37
CA ARG A 46 20.19 1.97 17.56
C ARG A 46 20.53 2.93 18.72
N THR A 47 21.79 3.35 18.83
CA THR A 47 22.26 4.28 19.89
C THR A 47 22.30 5.74 19.44
N ALA A 48 22.14 6.00 18.14
CA ALA A 48 22.01 7.32 17.55
C ALA A 48 20.91 7.25 16.47
N PRO A 49 19.63 7.15 16.86
CA PRO A 49 18.51 6.96 15.95
C PRO A 49 18.18 8.26 15.21
N CYS A 50 17.54 8.12 14.05
CA CYS A 50 17.02 9.24 13.28
C CYS A 50 15.68 9.73 13.83
N LYS A 51 15.32 10.98 13.52
CA LYS A 51 14.05 11.57 13.98
C LYS A 51 12.88 11.14 13.10
N THR A 52 13.12 10.98 11.79
CA THR A 52 12.07 10.75 10.80
C THR A 52 12.34 9.52 9.95
N PHE A 53 11.27 8.97 9.35
CA PHE A 53 11.38 7.94 8.33
C PHE A 53 12.15 8.43 7.10
N ALA A 54 12.02 9.71 6.74
CA ALA A 54 12.78 10.33 5.64
C ALA A 54 14.30 10.38 5.94
N GLY A 55 14.68 10.69 7.18
CA GLY A 55 16.07 10.60 7.62
C GLY A 55 16.60 9.17 7.58
N ALA A 56 15.83 8.21 8.13
CA ALA A 56 16.22 6.81 8.20
C ALA A 56 16.34 6.12 6.82
N ILE A 57 15.38 6.33 5.90
CA ILE A 57 15.40 5.68 4.58
C ILE A 57 16.60 6.10 3.73
N SER A 58 17.11 7.33 3.93
CA SER A 58 18.31 7.82 3.24
C SER A 58 19.57 7.06 3.64
N LYS A 59 19.61 6.53 4.87
CA LYS A 59 20.75 5.78 5.44
C LYS A 59 20.54 4.27 5.45
N THR A 60 19.35 3.81 5.06
CA THR A 60 19.01 2.38 4.96
C THR A 60 19.29 1.85 3.57
N ALA A 61 19.94 0.69 3.50
CA ALA A 61 20.27 0.02 2.25
C ALA A 61 19.00 -0.41 1.51
N VAL A 62 19.11 -0.58 0.19
CA VAL A 62 18.11 -1.34 -0.54
C VAL A 62 17.96 -2.72 0.11
N ASN A 63 16.73 -3.18 0.21
CA ASN A 63 16.33 -4.40 0.91
C ASN A 63 16.47 -4.39 2.44
N GLY A 64 16.90 -3.28 3.04
CA GLY A 64 17.05 -3.13 4.49
C GLY A 64 15.75 -2.86 5.23
N GLU A 65 15.88 -2.57 6.53
CA GLU A 65 14.77 -2.38 7.46
C GLU A 65 14.94 -1.11 8.31
N ILE A 66 13.83 -0.41 8.55
CA ILE A 66 13.73 0.71 9.49
C ILE A 66 12.82 0.27 10.64
N ASN A 67 13.30 0.40 11.89
CA ASN A 67 12.48 0.11 13.07
C ASN A 67 12.20 1.34 13.92
N CYS A 68 11.04 1.36 14.55
CA CYS A 68 10.75 2.31 15.62
C CYS A 68 11.42 1.85 16.93
N LEU A 69 12.24 2.71 17.56
CA LEU A 69 12.92 2.42 18.82
C LEU A 69 12.06 2.75 20.04
N ASP A 70 11.27 3.81 19.96
CA ASP A 70 10.36 4.29 21.01
C ASP A 70 9.10 4.89 20.37
N PRO A 71 8.01 5.11 21.13
CA PRO A 71 6.79 5.71 20.61
C PRO A 71 7.00 7.10 20.00
N GLY A 72 6.49 7.35 18.79
CA GLY A 72 6.67 8.65 18.16
C GLY A 72 5.89 8.90 16.87
N GLY A 73 5.97 10.15 16.42
CA GLY A 73 5.55 10.59 15.09
C GLY A 73 6.79 10.80 14.22
N PHE A 74 6.91 10.03 13.14
CA PHE A 74 8.13 9.92 12.33
C PHE A 74 8.02 10.58 10.95
N GLY A 75 6.92 11.28 10.69
CA GLY A 75 6.70 12.07 9.49
C GLY A 75 6.39 11.25 8.24
N ALA A 76 5.88 11.92 7.22
CA ALA A 76 5.60 11.31 5.92
C ALA A 76 6.90 10.85 5.22
N VAL A 77 6.81 9.84 4.37
CA VAL A 77 7.98 9.27 3.67
C VAL A 77 7.67 8.90 2.22
N THR A 78 8.64 9.13 1.34
CA THR A 78 8.63 8.61 -0.03
C THR A 78 9.61 7.46 -0.14
N ILE A 79 9.10 6.30 -0.55
CA ILE A 79 9.82 5.05 -0.72
C ILE A 79 10.16 4.89 -2.20
N THR A 80 11.47 4.81 -2.47
CA THR A 80 12.06 4.70 -3.81
C THR A 80 13.00 3.48 -3.93
N LYS A 81 12.93 2.56 -2.97
CA LYS A 81 13.72 1.34 -2.93
C LYS A 81 12.95 0.27 -2.15
N SER A 82 13.28 -0.99 -2.37
CA SER A 82 12.80 -2.12 -1.60
C SER A 82 13.19 -1.93 -0.15
N ILE A 83 12.22 -1.97 0.76
CA ILE A 83 12.45 -1.68 2.18
C ILE A 83 11.35 -2.26 3.05
N THR A 84 11.69 -2.56 4.30
CA THR A 84 10.73 -2.81 5.37
C THR A 84 10.70 -1.60 6.32
N ILE A 85 9.52 -1.12 6.67
CA ILE A 85 9.31 -0.20 7.80
C ILE A 85 8.43 -0.92 8.80
N ASP A 86 8.97 -1.16 9.99
CA ASP A 86 8.36 -2.01 11.01
C ASP A 86 8.38 -1.35 12.38
N CYS A 87 7.20 -1.10 12.92
CA CYS A 87 7.03 -0.55 14.25
C CYS A 87 6.28 -1.52 15.18
N HIS A 88 6.27 -2.83 14.97
CA HIS A 88 5.53 -3.78 15.81
C HIS A 88 5.89 -3.72 17.31
N GLU A 89 7.10 -3.32 17.66
CA GLU A 89 7.56 -3.25 19.07
C GLU A 89 7.01 -2.03 19.84
N VAL A 90 6.67 -0.93 19.15
CA VAL A 90 6.30 0.36 19.77
C VAL A 90 5.34 1.17 18.89
N TYR A 91 4.62 2.14 19.46
CA TYR A 91 3.70 2.96 18.67
C TYR A 91 4.43 3.85 17.64
N GLY A 92 4.33 3.53 16.35
CA GLY A 92 4.86 4.35 15.25
C GLY A 92 3.76 5.04 14.46
N SER A 93 3.85 6.37 14.35
CA SER A 93 2.82 7.17 13.68
C SER A 93 3.32 8.14 12.62
N ILE A 94 2.41 8.50 11.71
CA ILE A 94 2.57 9.53 10.70
C ILE A 94 1.36 10.47 10.80
N LEU A 95 1.61 11.75 11.02
CA LEU A 95 0.62 12.81 10.82
C LEU A 95 0.72 13.28 9.37
N ASN A 96 -0.33 13.06 8.57
CA ASN A 96 -0.34 13.38 7.14
C ASN A 96 -1.33 14.51 6.77
N ALA A 97 -1.43 15.53 7.62
CA ALA A 97 -2.26 16.72 7.36
C ALA A 97 -1.83 17.42 6.05
N LEU A 98 -2.80 17.72 5.18
CA LEU A 98 -2.61 18.39 3.88
C LEU A 98 -1.67 17.67 2.90
N THR A 99 -1.28 16.41 3.17
CA THR A 99 -0.34 15.65 2.35
C THR A 99 -0.70 14.16 2.26
N ASN A 100 0.12 13.40 1.54
CA ASN A 100 0.10 11.94 1.61
C ASN A 100 0.99 11.44 2.75
N GLY A 101 0.60 10.36 3.43
CA GLY A 101 1.42 9.78 4.50
C GLY A 101 2.64 9.05 3.96
N ILE A 102 2.42 8.00 3.16
CA ILE A 102 3.47 7.20 2.53
C ILE A 102 3.26 7.20 1.02
N ASN A 103 4.29 7.58 0.28
CA ASN A 103 4.33 7.44 -1.17
C ASN A 103 5.26 6.28 -1.54
N VAL A 104 4.76 5.27 -2.24
CA VAL A 104 5.59 4.21 -2.86
C VAL A 104 5.68 4.50 -4.36
N ALA A 105 6.81 5.05 -4.79
CA ALA A 105 7.01 5.61 -6.11
C ALA A 105 7.86 4.68 -6.99
N PHE A 106 7.25 3.67 -7.62
CA PHE A 106 7.99 2.62 -8.33
C PHE A 106 8.78 3.12 -9.55
N ASP A 107 8.42 4.25 -10.14
CA ASP A 107 9.19 4.86 -11.23
C ASP A 107 10.52 5.47 -10.76
N SER A 108 10.67 5.66 -9.44
CA SER A 108 11.91 6.15 -8.81
C SER A 108 12.79 5.02 -8.27
N PHE A 109 12.40 3.76 -8.44
CA PHE A 109 13.23 2.62 -8.04
C PHE A 109 14.40 2.46 -9.02
N ALA A 110 15.59 2.24 -8.48
CA ALA A 110 16.75 1.93 -9.31
C ALA A 110 16.53 0.62 -10.07
N GLY A 111 16.99 0.54 -11.32
CA GLY A 111 16.88 -0.69 -12.13
C GLY A 111 17.61 -1.90 -11.52
N THR A 112 18.58 -1.67 -10.63
CA THR A 112 19.29 -2.70 -9.87
C THR A 112 18.47 -3.27 -8.70
N ASP A 113 17.38 -2.61 -8.30
CA ASP A 113 16.42 -3.13 -7.35
C ASP A 113 15.46 -4.09 -8.05
N VAL A 114 15.90 -5.33 -8.20
CA VAL A 114 15.14 -6.40 -8.86
C VAL A 114 14.01 -6.93 -7.98
N ARG A 115 14.05 -6.70 -6.67
CA ARG A 115 13.06 -7.25 -5.72
C ARG A 115 11.79 -6.40 -5.68
N LYS A 116 11.90 -5.08 -5.84
CA LYS A 116 10.77 -4.11 -5.84
C LYS A 116 9.70 -4.41 -4.79
N THR A 117 10.14 -4.72 -3.57
CA THR A 117 9.27 -5.17 -2.47
C THR A 117 9.29 -4.16 -1.33
N VAL A 118 8.11 -3.70 -0.93
CA VAL A 118 7.93 -2.79 0.21
C VAL A 118 7.04 -3.47 1.25
N ASN A 119 7.50 -3.50 2.50
CA ASN A 119 6.74 -4.03 3.62
C ASN A 119 6.48 -2.90 4.64
N LEU A 120 5.22 -2.66 4.97
CA LEU A 120 4.78 -1.64 5.93
C LEU A 120 4.03 -2.34 7.05
N ARG A 121 4.54 -2.23 8.29
CA ARG A 121 4.09 -3.05 9.41
C ARG A 121 3.85 -2.21 10.66
N ASN A 122 2.67 -2.35 11.26
CA ASN A 122 2.25 -1.68 12.50
C ASN A 122 2.42 -0.14 12.46
N LEU A 123 1.98 0.50 11.37
CA LEU A 123 2.01 1.95 11.23
C LEU A 123 0.64 2.56 11.47
N ASN A 124 0.61 3.67 12.22
CA ASN A 124 -0.59 4.46 12.49
C ASN A 124 -0.56 5.79 11.70
N LEU A 125 -1.45 5.95 10.74
CA LEU A 125 -1.53 7.14 9.91
C LEU A 125 -2.76 7.97 10.32
N GLN A 126 -2.55 9.25 10.61
CA GLN A 126 -3.58 10.20 11.03
C GLN A 126 -3.62 11.39 10.06
N GLY A 127 -4.71 11.52 9.32
CA GLY A 127 -4.89 12.59 8.34
C GLY A 127 -5.34 13.93 8.91
N PHE A 128 -5.77 13.97 10.18
CA PHE A 128 -6.23 15.21 10.83
C PHE A 128 -7.26 15.97 9.98
N ASP A 129 -8.21 15.22 9.44
CA ASP A 129 -9.32 15.63 8.58
C ASP A 129 -8.92 16.47 7.36
N SER A 130 -7.65 16.44 6.98
CA SER A 130 -7.10 17.21 5.88
C SER A 130 -6.10 16.42 5.04
N GLY A 131 -5.75 15.21 5.47
CA GLY A 131 -4.88 14.29 4.74
C GLY A 131 -5.50 13.82 3.44
N LEU A 132 -4.64 13.68 2.42
CA LEU A 132 -5.06 13.39 1.05
C LEU A 132 -5.15 11.89 0.78
N THR A 133 -4.05 11.16 1.01
CA THR A 133 -3.99 9.71 0.92
C THR A 133 -3.06 9.14 1.99
N GLY A 134 -3.49 8.11 2.72
CA GLY A 134 -2.67 7.48 3.75
C GLY A 134 -1.45 6.81 3.13
N ILE A 135 -1.68 5.78 2.33
CA ILE A 135 -0.63 5.07 1.58
C ILE A 135 -0.96 5.15 0.09
N ARG A 136 -0.12 5.83 -0.68
CA ARG A 136 -0.25 6.00 -2.13
C ARG A 136 0.83 5.20 -2.85
N ILE A 137 0.42 4.28 -3.72
CA ILE A 137 1.30 3.37 -4.46
C ILE A 137 1.11 3.66 -5.96
N PHE A 138 2.18 3.95 -6.68
CA PHE A 138 2.09 4.36 -8.09
C PHE A 138 3.35 4.05 -8.90
N GLY A 139 3.25 4.24 -10.22
CA GLY A 139 4.30 3.98 -11.21
C GLY A 139 4.10 2.65 -11.95
N ALA A 140 5.04 2.28 -12.82
CA ALA A 140 4.89 1.12 -13.70
C ALA A 140 4.74 -0.20 -12.91
N GLY A 141 5.49 -0.34 -11.81
CA GLY A 141 5.31 -1.41 -10.81
C GLY A 141 5.47 -2.85 -11.31
N ALA A 142 5.98 -3.08 -12.52
CA ALA A 142 6.16 -4.44 -13.05
C ALA A 142 7.06 -5.28 -12.13
N GLY A 143 6.53 -6.44 -11.70
CA GLY A 143 7.17 -7.35 -10.76
C GLY A 143 7.17 -6.89 -9.29
N SER A 144 6.54 -5.74 -8.98
CA SER A 144 6.54 -5.19 -7.63
C SER A 144 5.56 -5.88 -6.69
N PHE A 145 5.92 -5.87 -5.40
CA PHE A 145 5.12 -6.41 -4.31
C PHE A 145 5.03 -5.40 -3.17
N VAL A 146 3.83 -5.11 -2.67
CA VAL A 146 3.65 -4.29 -1.46
C VAL A 146 2.85 -5.08 -0.44
N ASN A 147 3.42 -5.26 0.76
CA ASN A 147 2.75 -5.81 1.94
C ASN A 147 2.40 -4.67 2.91
N ILE A 148 1.15 -4.63 3.36
CA ILE A 148 0.66 -3.71 4.38
C ILE A 148 0.00 -4.54 5.47
N GLU A 149 0.60 -4.54 6.65
CA GLU A 149 0.26 -5.46 7.74
C GLU A 149 0.01 -4.68 9.04
N ASP A 150 -1.06 -5.03 9.74
CA ASP A 150 -1.38 -4.52 11.08
C ASP A 150 -1.40 -2.98 11.18
N CYS A 151 -1.75 -2.30 10.09
CA CYS A 151 -1.77 -0.83 10.06
C CYS A 151 -3.12 -0.26 10.51
N LEU A 152 -3.10 0.99 10.96
CA LEU A 152 -4.30 1.81 11.17
C LEU A 152 -4.18 3.09 10.34
N ILE A 153 -5.16 3.36 9.48
CA ILE A 153 -5.23 4.59 8.68
C ILE A 153 -6.54 5.30 9.01
N ASN A 154 -6.45 6.57 9.39
CA ASN A 154 -7.58 7.30 9.93
C ASN A 154 -7.59 8.78 9.51
N GLY A 155 -8.78 9.36 9.30
CA GLY A 155 -9.00 10.80 9.25
C GLY A 155 -8.50 11.51 8.00
N ASN A 156 -8.59 10.88 6.82
CA ASN A 156 -8.21 11.54 5.55
C ASN A 156 -9.47 12.12 4.88
N PHE A 157 -9.72 13.41 5.03
CA PHE A 157 -10.85 14.10 4.41
C PHE A 157 -10.46 15.14 3.36
N GLY A 158 -9.16 15.42 3.18
CA GLY A 158 -8.68 16.27 2.08
C GLY A 158 -8.71 15.52 0.76
N SER A 159 -9.19 16.12 -0.34
CA SER A 159 -9.37 15.43 -1.63
C SER A 159 -8.08 14.73 -2.11
N PRO A 160 -8.08 13.42 -2.44
CA PRO A 160 -9.26 12.56 -2.64
C PRO A 160 -9.79 11.86 -1.37
N GLY A 161 -9.16 12.01 -0.21
CA GLY A 161 -9.61 11.48 1.08
C GLY A 161 -9.47 9.96 1.18
N THR A 162 -8.39 9.40 0.64
CA THR A 162 -8.22 7.95 0.47
C THR A 162 -7.40 7.32 1.58
N GLY A 163 -7.74 6.10 2.02
CA GLY A 163 -6.91 5.35 2.96
C GLY A 163 -5.66 4.78 2.28
N ILE A 164 -5.88 3.78 1.41
CA ILE A 164 -4.85 3.15 0.57
C ILE A 164 -5.26 3.30 -0.89
N GLY A 165 -4.40 3.91 -1.71
CA GLY A 165 -4.59 4.04 -3.14
C GLY A 165 -3.49 3.31 -3.91
N ASP A 166 -3.84 2.26 -4.64
CA ASP A 166 -2.94 1.58 -5.57
C ASP A 166 -3.31 1.93 -7.02
N GLN A 167 -2.44 2.75 -7.60
CA GLN A 167 -2.54 3.30 -8.95
C GLN A 167 -1.34 2.92 -9.79
N ARG A 168 -0.68 1.79 -9.47
CA ARG A 168 0.37 1.24 -10.33
C ARG A 168 -0.18 0.82 -11.68
N THR A 169 0.67 0.71 -12.71
CA THR A 169 0.27 0.03 -13.96
C THR A 169 0.21 -1.49 -13.77
N ASN A 170 1.20 -2.06 -13.07
CA ASN A 170 1.25 -3.48 -12.75
C ASN A 170 1.73 -3.66 -11.32
N GLY A 171 1.34 -4.75 -10.67
CA GLY A 171 1.91 -5.08 -9.36
C GLY A 171 1.08 -6.07 -8.56
N THR A 172 1.64 -6.49 -7.43
CA THR A 172 0.91 -7.24 -6.41
C THR A 172 0.78 -6.41 -5.14
N LEU A 173 -0.40 -6.39 -4.56
CA LEU A 173 -0.73 -5.75 -3.29
C LEU A 173 -1.28 -6.82 -2.34
N ASN A 174 -0.75 -6.85 -1.13
CA ASN A 174 -1.28 -7.64 -0.04
C ASN A 174 -1.57 -6.71 1.14
N VAL A 175 -2.81 -6.71 1.63
CA VAL A 175 -3.23 -5.93 2.80
C VAL A 175 -3.87 -6.88 3.79
N VAL A 176 -3.26 -6.97 4.98
CA VAL A 176 -3.66 -7.93 6.01
C VAL A 176 -3.82 -7.21 7.35
N ASN A 177 -4.86 -7.60 8.11
CA ASN A 177 -5.10 -7.13 9.49
C ASN A 177 -5.13 -5.60 9.65
N THR A 178 -5.50 -4.88 8.60
CA THR A 178 -5.40 -3.42 8.56
C THR A 178 -6.78 -2.79 8.75
N THR A 179 -6.85 -1.75 9.59
CA THR A 179 -8.07 -0.96 9.78
C THR A 179 -7.94 0.37 9.05
N ILE A 180 -8.93 0.71 8.24
CA ILE A 180 -9.05 1.96 7.52
C ILE A 180 -10.39 2.58 7.89
N ARG A 181 -10.38 3.78 8.46
CA ARG A 181 -11.62 4.41 8.92
C ARG A 181 -11.63 5.92 8.80
N ASP A 182 -12.81 6.51 8.81
CA ASP A 182 -13.02 7.96 8.82
C ASP A 182 -12.34 8.62 7.60
N MET A 183 -12.80 8.22 6.41
CA MET A 183 -12.26 8.65 5.12
C MET A 183 -13.29 9.50 4.37
N GLY A 184 -12.90 10.69 3.91
CA GLY A 184 -13.75 11.54 3.07
C GLY A 184 -13.97 10.99 1.66
N GLY A 185 -13.08 10.10 1.21
CA GLY A 185 -13.18 9.36 -0.04
C GLY A 185 -13.22 7.85 0.19
N SER A 186 -12.51 7.08 -0.62
CA SER A 186 -12.51 5.62 -0.50
C SER A 186 -11.55 5.12 0.58
N GLY A 187 -11.92 4.09 1.33
CA GLY A 187 -10.96 3.41 2.22
C GLY A 187 -9.82 2.77 1.44
N LEU A 188 -10.17 1.93 0.46
CA LEU A 188 -9.24 1.35 -0.51
C LEU A 188 -9.65 1.77 -1.92
N THR A 189 -8.69 2.20 -2.75
CA THR A 189 -8.87 2.37 -4.19
C THR A 189 -7.81 1.55 -4.91
N ILE A 190 -8.24 0.62 -5.76
CA ILE A 190 -7.34 -0.21 -6.58
C ILE A 190 -7.79 -0.08 -8.03
N ALA A 191 -6.99 0.62 -8.83
CA ALA A 191 -7.25 0.84 -10.24
C ALA A 191 -5.94 1.07 -10.98
N SER A 192 -5.69 0.31 -12.04
CA SER A 192 -4.50 0.51 -12.85
C SER A 192 -4.53 1.88 -13.52
N ALA A 193 -3.43 2.63 -13.47
CA ALA A 193 -3.33 3.95 -14.10
C ALA A 193 -3.26 3.88 -15.65
N ALA A 194 -2.98 2.71 -16.22
CA ALA A 194 -2.95 2.46 -17.66
C ALA A 194 -3.38 1.01 -17.96
N ALA A 195 -3.27 0.57 -19.22
CA ALA A 195 -3.48 -0.84 -19.57
C ALA A 195 -2.47 -1.74 -18.83
N GLY A 196 -2.94 -2.46 -17.81
CA GLY A 196 -2.10 -3.27 -16.92
C GLY A 196 -2.92 -4.00 -15.87
N LEU A 197 -2.25 -4.73 -14.98
CA LEU A 197 -2.88 -5.58 -13.97
C LEU A 197 -2.30 -5.36 -12.58
N ILE A 198 -3.14 -4.91 -11.66
CA ILE A 198 -2.90 -4.94 -10.22
C ILE A 198 -3.62 -6.17 -9.64
N LYS A 199 -2.85 -7.09 -9.03
CA LYS A 199 -3.38 -8.22 -8.27
C LYS A 199 -3.41 -7.84 -6.79
N ALA A 200 -4.58 -7.79 -6.17
CA ALA A 200 -4.71 -7.41 -4.77
C ALA A 200 -5.36 -8.52 -3.94
N THR A 201 -4.74 -8.86 -2.82
CA THR A 201 -5.34 -9.69 -1.77
C THR A 201 -5.57 -8.83 -0.54
N LEU A 202 -6.82 -8.79 -0.08
CA LEU A 202 -7.27 -8.05 1.09
C LEU A 202 -7.85 -9.08 2.07
N SER A 203 -7.24 -9.23 3.25
CA SER A 203 -7.65 -10.24 4.23
C SER A 203 -7.70 -9.67 5.64
N ASN A 204 -8.79 -9.94 6.37
CA ASN A 204 -9.02 -9.36 7.69
C ASN A 204 -8.85 -7.83 7.71
N VAL A 205 -9.33 -7.17 6.65
CA VAL A 205 -9.36 -5.70 6.59
C VAL A 205 -10.70 -5.20 7.13
N ARG A 206 -10.63 -4.05 7.83
CA ARG A 206 -11.81 -3.34 8.33
C ARG A 206 -11.86 -1.99 7.67
N VAL A 207 -12.87 -1.76 6.83
CA VAL A 207 -13.10 -0.47 6.18
C VAL A 207 -14.42 0.12 6.66
N ILE A 208 -14.33 1.17 7.47
CA ILE A 208 -15.47 1.67 8.26
C ILE A 208 -15.59 3.18 8.11
N ASN A 209 -16.79 3.71 7.88
CA ASN A 209 -17.02 5.16 7.84
C ASN A 209 -16.16 5.87 6.76
N ALA A 210 -16.17 5.34 5.54
CA ALA A 210 -15.63 5.98 4.35
C ALA A 210 -16.75 6.45 3.41
N ALA A 211 -16.43 7.23 2.37
CA ALA A 211 -17.39 7.42 1.28
C ALA A 211 -17.65 6.08 0.58
N SER A 212 -16.60 5.47 0.02
CA SER A 212 -16.67 4.08 -0.46
C SER A 212 -15.73 3.20 0.35
N GLY A 213 -16.14 1.99 0.72
CA GLY A 213 -15.26 1.08 1.45
C GLY A 213 -14.09 0.62 0.57
N VAL A 214 -14.39 -0.26 -0.39
CA VAL A 214 -13.43 -0.76 -1.38
C VAL A 214 -13.87 -0.34 -2.77
N ALA A 215 -13.07 0.50 -3.43
CA ALA A 215 -13.27 0.95 -4.81
C ALA A 215 -12.33 0.18 -5.76
N VAL A 216 -12.92 -0.48 -6.75
CA VAL A 216 -12.22 -1.29 -7.75
C VAL A 216 -12.45 -0.70 -9.14
N GLY A 217 -11.37 -0.37 -9.83
CA GLY A 217 -11.38 0.21 -11.18
C GLY A 217 -10.76 -0.71 -12.23
N ALA A 218 -10.59 -0.17 -13.44
CA ALA A 218 -9.99 -0.89 -14.57
C ALA A 218 -8.61 -1.47 -14.22
N GLY A 219 -8.31 -2.67 -14.73
CA GLY A 219 -7.01 -3.33 -14.51
C GLY A 219 -6.77 -3.86 -13.09
N ALA A 220 -7.79 -3.86 -12.21
CA ALA A 220 -7.69 -4.47 -10.88
C ALA A 220 -8.29 -5.88 -10.87
N ALA A 221 -7.58 -6.83 -10.25
CA ALA A 221 -8.07 -8.16 -9.90
C ALA A 221 -7.92 -8.34 -8.39
N VAL A 222 -9.04 -8.31 -7.66
CA VAL A 222 -9.06 -8.22 -6.21
C VAL A 222 -9.68 -9.48 -5.59
N HIS A 223 -9.06 -9.99 -4.53
CA HIS A 223 -9.67 -10.97 -3.64
C HIS A 223 -9.82 -10.35 -2.25
N LEU A 224 -11.07 -10.19 -1.80
CA LEU A 224 -11.43 -9.68 -0.48
C LEU A 224 -11.97 -10.83 0.36
N SER A 225 -11.35 -11.10 1.50
CA SER A 225 -11.69 -12.24 2.36
C SER A 225 -11.73 -11.88 3.84
N ASN A 226 -12.60 -12.54 4.61
CA ASN A 226 -12.63 -12.47 6.08
C ASN A 226 -12.66 -11.03 6.63
N SER A 227 -13.38 -10.13 5.96
CA SER A 227 -13.27 -8.69 6.16
C SER A 227 -14.58 -8.05 6.60
N VAL A 228 -14.52 -6.79 7.00
CA VAL A 228 -15.70 -5.98 7.35
C VAL A 228 -15.66 -4.68 6.54
N VAL A 229 -16.75 -4.41 5.83
CA VAL A 229 -16.93 -3.18 5.05
C VAL A 229 -18.26 -2.54 5.41
N SER A 230 -18.22 -1.52 6.26
CA SER A 230 -19.44 -1.02 6.90
C SER A 230 -19.53 0.49 7.05
N SER A 231 -20.76 0.97 7.20
CA SER A 231 -21.05 2.38 7.50
C SER A 231 -20.52 3.36 6.45
N ASN A 232 -20.43 2.93 5.19
CA ASN A 232 -19.91 3.78 4.12
C ASN A 232 -21.04 4.58 3.44
N SER A 233 -20.81 5.88 3.23
CA SER A 233 -21.86 6.84 2.86
C SER A 233 -22.26 6.80 1.38
N VAL A 234 -21.45 6.19 0.51
CA VAL A 234 -21.73 5.97 -0.91
C VAL A 234 -21.92 4.48 -1.18
N ALA A 235 -20.91 3.65 -0.91
CA ALA A 235 -21.00 2.20 -1.11
C ALA A 235 -20.04 1.42 -0.21
N GLY A 236 -20.40 0.21 0.18
CA GLY A 236 -19.45 -0.73 0.78
C GLY A 236 -18.38 -1.11 -0.24
N ILE A 237 -18.81 -1.73 -1.33
CA ILE A 237 -17.95 -2.07 -2.46
C ILE A 237 -18.42 -1.29 -3.69
N ALA A 238 -17.54 -0.52 -4.31
CA ALA A 238 -17.80 0.23 -5.54
C ALA A 238 -16.94 -0.34 -6.67
N ILE A 239 -17.57 -0.73 -7.78
CA ILE A 239 -16.87 -1.30 -8.93
C ILE A 239 -17.24 -0.51 -10.18
N SER A 240 -16.24 0.10 -10.80
CA SER A 240 -16.38 0.79 -12.10
C SER A 240 -15.66 0.05 -13.24
N GLY A 241 -14.81 -0.92 -12.91
CA GLY A 241 -14.07 -1.77 -13.84
C GLY A 241 -13.32 -2.88 -13.09
N GLY A 242 -12.56 -3.70 -13.82
CA GLY A 242 -11.79 -4.80 -13.22
C GLY A 242 -12.65 -5.96 -12.72
N GLY A 243 -12.18 -6.67 -11.70
CA GLY A 243 -12.88 -7.79 -11.08
C GLY A 243 -12.56 -7.94 -9.61
N ILE A 244 -13.58 -8.32 -8.82
CA ILE A 244 -13.42 -8.64 -7.41
C ILE A 244 -14.14 -9.94 -7.03
N ASN A 245 -13.42 -10.82 -6.34
CA ASN A 245 -13.97 -11.97 -5.64
C ASN A 245 -14.08 -11.63 -4.16
N ILE A 246 -15.28 -11.76 -3.59
CA ILE A 246 -15.57 -11.46 -2.19
C ILE A 246 -15.97 -12.76 -1.50
N ASP A 247 -15.23 -13.13 -0.46
CA ASP A 247 -15.49 -14.31 0.36
C ASP A 247 -15.55 -13.98 1.86
N ALA A 248 -16.44 -14.64 2.59
CA ALA A 248 -16.51 -14.58 4.06
C ALA A 248 -16.46 -13.14 4.64
N THR A 249 -17.10 -12.18 3.98
CA THR A 249 -17.03 -10.76 4.33
C THR A 249 -18.40 -10.25 4.76
N THR A 250 -18.40 -9.42 5.82
CA THR A 250 -19.59 -8.68 6.26
C THR A 250 -19.62 -7.32 5.56
N ILE A 251 -20.70 -7.05 4.81
CA ILE A 251 -20.93 -5.79 4.11
C ILE A 251 -22.25 -5.21 4.63
N SER A 252 -22.17 -4.24 5.54
CA SER A 252 -23.36 -3.78 6.26
C SER A 252 -23.42 -2.28 6.54
N PHE A 253 -24.64 -1.77 6.74
CA PHE A 253 -24.88 -0.37 7.10
C PHE A 253 -24.35 0.64 6.07
N ASN A 254 -24.16 0.22 4.82
CA ASN A 254 -23.75 1.13 3.74
C ASN A 254 -24.98 1.70 3.03
N THR A 255 -24.84 2.88 2.42
CA THR A 255 -25.89 3.42 1.54
C THR A 255 -26.22 2.42 0.41
N ILE A 256 -25.18 1.87 -0.22
CA ILE A 256 -25.26 0.74 -1.14
C ILE A 256 -24.25 -0.32 -0.69
N GLY A 257 -24.65 -1.58 -0.48
CA GLY A 257 -23.73 -2.65 -0.11
C GLY A 257 -22.70 -2.88 -1.21
N ILE A 258 -23.17 -3.24 -2.42
CA ILE A 258 -22.34 -3.38 -3.62
C ILE A 258 -22.91 -2.52 -4.74
N LYS A 259 -22.11 -1.59 -5.26
CA LYS A 259 -22.43 -0.72 -6.39
C LYS A 259 -21.58 -1.12 -7.59
N GLN A 260 -22.14 -1.92 -8.50
CA GLN A 260 -21.50 -2.38 -9.72
C GLN A 260 -21.99 -1.54 -10.91
N VAL A 261 -21.10 -0.72 -11.45
CA VAL A 261 -21.33 0.12 -12.66
C VAL A 261 -20.59 -0.48 -13.86
N GLY A 262 -19.48 -1.17 -13.62
CA GLY A 262 -18.70 -1.93 -14.60
C GLY A 262 -17.93 -3.05 -13.91
N GLY A 263 -17.11 -3.77 -14.67
CA GLY A 263 -16.33 -4.90 -14.14
C GLY A 263 -17.17 -6.09 -13.69
N SER A 264 -16.55 -7.01 -12.95
CA SER A 264 -17.18 -8.24 -12.44
C SER A 264 -17.10 -8.34 -10.92
N VAL A 265 -18.12 -8.95 -10.32
CA VAL A 265 -18.21 -9.20 -8.88
C VAL A 265 -18.67 -10.64 -8.67
N ASN A 266 -17.89 -11.44 -7.96
CA ASN A 266 -18.27 -12.79 -7.57
C ASN A 266 -18.37 -12.89 -6.05
N LEU A 267 -19.48 -13.44 -5.56
CA LEU A 267 -19.79 -13.50 -4.13
C LEU A 267 -19.84 -14.95 -3.65
N SER A 268 -19.16 -15.22 -2.54
CA SER A 268 -19.21 -16.49 -1.81
C SER A 268 -19.25 -16.27 -0.29
N HIS A 269 -20.09 -16.98 0.46
CA HIS A 269 -20.12 -16.95 1.94
C HIS A 269 -20.23 -15.56 2.61
N ASN A 270 -20.78 -14.56 1.92
CA ASN A 270 -20.86 -13.20 2.46
C ASN A 270 -22.13 -12.96 3.26
N ASP A 271 -22.07 -11.98 4.16
CA ASP A 271 -23.23 -11.39 4.83
C ASP A 271 -23.41 -9.95 4.34
N LEU A 272 -24.39 -9.75 3.45
CA LEU A 272 -24.87 -8.43 3.05
C LEU A 272 -26.11 -8.09 3.85
N SER A 273 -26.00 -7.19 4.82
CA SER A 273 -27.12 -6.87 5.68
C SER A 273 -27.25 -5.40 6.05
N PHE A 274 -28.49 -4.96 6.25
CA PHE A 274 -28.80 -3.59 6.71
C PHE A 274 -28.24 -2.47 5.82
N ASN A 275 -28.04 -2.72 4.52
CA ASN A 275 -27.67 -1.67 3.57
C ASN A 275 -28.93 -0.98 3.03
N GLY A 276 -28.83 0.31 2.71
CA GLY A 276 -29.94 1.04 2.07
C GLY A 276 -30.37 0.39 0.75
N THR A 277 -29.39 -0.04 -0.05
CA THR A 277 -29.55 -0.93 -1.20
C THR A 277 -28.54 -2.06 -1.05
N GLY A 278 -28.95 -3.32 -1.12
CA GLY A 278 -28.02 -4.46 -1.00
C GLY A 278 -27.04 -4.51 -2.17
N VAL A 279 -27.59 -4.57 -3.39
CA VAL A 279 -26.84 -4.58 -4.65
C VAL A 279 -27.44 -3.55 -5.60
N SER A 280 -26.60 -2.82 -6.32
CA SER A 280 -26.94 -2.01 -7.48
C SER A 280 -26.09 -2.50 -8.66
N GLY A 281 -26.72 -2.83 -9.79
CA GLY A 281 -26.08 -3.50 -10.92
C GLY A 281 -26.33 -5.02 -10.92
N THR A 282 -25.43 -5.77 -11.55
CA THR A 282 -25.46 -7.24 -11.65
C THR A 282 -24.23 -7.84 -11.00
N VAL A 283 -24.44 -8.75 -10.06
CA VAL A 283 -23.36 -9.50 -9.38
C VAL A 283 -23.57 -11.00 -9.57
N ASN A 284 -22.47 -11.75 -9.55
CA ASN A 284 -22.51 -13.20 -9.58
C ASN A 284 -22.44 -13.77 -8.16
N SER A 285 -23.13 -14.87 -7.90
CA SER A 285 -23.21 -15.49 -6.58
C SER A 285 -23.13 -17.00 -6.68
N TYR A 286 -22.33 -17.64 -5.82
CA TYR A 286 -22.32 -19.10 -5.64
C TYR A 286 -23.54 -19.62 -4.83
N SER A 287 -24.60 -18.81 -4.67
CA SER A 287 -25.85 -19.13 -3.96
C SER A 287 -25.68 -19.48 -2.48
N ASN A 288 -24.54 -19.14 -1.88
CA ASN A 288 -24.18 -19.37 -0.47
C ASN A 288 -23.98 -18.04 0.30
N ASN A 289 -24.55 -16.94 -0.20
CA ASN A 289 -24.48 -15.61 0.41
C ASN A 289 -25.79 -15.29 1.14
N ARG A 290 -25.71 -14.51 2.22
CA ARG A 290 -26.87 -14.04 2.98
C ARG A 290 -27.16 -12.59 2.62
N PHE A 291 -28.38 -12.33 2.14
CA PHE A 291 -28.88 -10.98 1.86
C PHE A 291 -30.07 -10.71 2.78
N THR A 292 -29.87 -9.97 3.87
CA THR A 292 -30.91 -9.78 4.89
C THR A 292 -31.10 -8.30 5.22
N ASN A 293 -32.35 -7.85 5.42
CA ASN A 293 -32.66 -6.47 5.83
C ASN A 293 -32.04 -5.36 4.96
N ASN A 294 -31.79 -5.64 3.68
CA ASN A 294 -31.42 -4.60 2.72
C ASN A 294 -32.70 -3.97 2.15
N GLY A 295 -32.67 -2.67 1.83
CA GLY A 295 -33.81 -1.98 1.23
C GLY A 295 -34.10 -2.46 -0.20
N ALA A 296 -33.45 -1.85 -1.19
CA ALA A 296 -33.55 -2.27 -2.60
C ALA A 296 -32.48 -3.33 -2.97
N GLY A 297 -32.65 -3.99 -4.11
CA GLY A 297 -31.70 -4.97 -4.65
C GLY A 297 -31.53 -4.89 -6.16
N GLY A 298 -30.39 -5.38 -6.63
CA GLY A 298 -30.02 -5.51 -8.04
C GLY A 298 -30.11 -6.96 -8.49
N THR A 299 -29.55 -7.24 -9.66
CA THR A 299 -29.55 -8.60 -10.22
C THR A 299 -28.48 -9.45 -9.57
N ILE A 300 -28.88 -10.62 -9.08
CA ILE A 300 -27.96 -11.64 -8.57
C ILE A 300 -28.01 -12.83 -9.53
N ALA A 301 -26.94 -13.03 -10.29
CA ALA A 301 -26.79 -14.14 -11.22
C ALA A 301 -26.16 -15.36 -10.51
N PRO A 302 -26.85 -16.51 -10.42
CA PRO A 302 -26.26 -17.72 -9.87
C PRO A 302 -25.11 -18.23 -10.74
N ILE A 303 -23.97 -18.52 -10.13
CA ILE A 303 -22.87 -19.26 -10.77
C ILE A 303 -23.17 -20.75 -10.62
N GLY A 304 -23.04 -21.51 -11.72
CA GLY A 304 -23.05 -22.97 -11.67
C GLY A 304 -24.43 -23.64 -11.61
N SER A 305 -25.54 -22.95 -11.93
CA SER A 305 -26.87 -23.58 -11.98
C SER A 305 -27.04 -24.58 -13.15
N THR A 306 -26.07 -24.69 -14.07
CA THR A 306 -26.06 -25.68 -15.17
C THR A 306 -24.69 -26.25 -15.57
N THR A 307 -23.61 -26.08 -14.78
CA THR A 307 -22.27 -26.54 -15.21
C THR A 307 -21.57 -27.48 -14.24
N ASN A 308 -21.17 -28.63 -14.81
CA ASN A 308 -20.17 -29.59 -14.33
C ASN A 308 -18.95 -28.86 -13.70
N PRO A 309 -18.31 -29.37 -12.63
CA PRO A 309 -17.42 -28.61 -11.75
C PRO A 309 -16.01 -28.40 -12.32
N THR A 310 -15.88 -28.05 -13.61
CA THR A 310 -14.58 -27.79 -14.26
C THR A 310 -14.14 -26.33 -14.24
N GLY A 311 -14.80 -25.44 -13.49
CA GLY A 311 -14.19 -24.18 -13.02
C GLY A 311 -13.73 -23.19 -14.09
N LEU A 312 -14.46 -23.04 -15.21
CA LEU A 312 -14.20 -21.99 -16.20
C LEU A 312 -15.47 -21.14 -16.39
N GLN A 313 -15.57 -20.08 -15.59
CA GLN A 313 -16.34 -18.86 -15.89
C GLN A 313 -15.48 -17.65 -15.54
#